data_AF-A0A6P0X072-F1
#
_entry.id   AF-A0A6P0X072-F1
#
_cell.length_a   1.000
_cell.length_b   1.000
_cell.length_c   1.000
_cell.angle_alpha   90.00
_cell.angle_beta   90.00
_cell.angle_gamma   90.00
#
_symmetry.space_group_name_H-M   'P 1'
#
loop_
_entity.id
_entity.type
_entity.pdbx_description
1 polymer ?
#
loop_
_entity_poly.entity_id
_entity_poly.type
_entity_poly.pdbx_seq_one_letter_code
_entity_poly.pdbx_strand_id
1 'polypeptide(L)'
;MRSQWECLLQNLGEWQGSFTRFSPDGEQLEDTPSILHLEAVKDNQTVLLTLRRFPLNQPESEQVLEFTDVEQNLMFCETGAFSRGSTQWIPFSQFWAEFALIEGNRRLRLVQMFNQAHQLSRLTLIREKLAGTDVPERPALTWEQLLGEWQGEAITMYPDLRSPETYSTHLKLQQQDHNHLVQQLTFGTGTSVRTLTSTARIDGSILHFDQTSLPVQVLLLPDGASSNCPREVKPGHRFVLEVGWLYQPDHRQRLIRSYSDKGKFVSLTLVKEERVRKF
;
A
#
# COMPACT_ATOMS: atom_id res chain seq x y z
N MET A 1 15.28 -8.43 15.72
CA MET A 1 14.18 -8.25 14.76
C MET A 1 13.07 -9.22 15.10
N ARG A 2 11.82 -8.78 14.96
CA ARG A 2 10.64 -9.65 15.15
C ARG A 2 10.57 -10.70 14.04
N SER A 3 10.15 -11.91 14.38
CA SER A 3 9.73 -12.92 13.42
C SER A 3 8.47 -12.47 12.67
N GLN A 4 8.21 -13.06 11.50
CA GLN A 4 6.98 -12.76 10.74
C GLN A 4 5.71 -13.03 11.55
N TRP A 5 5.73 -14.06 12.41
CA TRP A 5 4.64 -14.36 13.31
C TRP A 5 4.45 -13.26 14.38
N GLU A 6 5.51 -12.80 15.03
CA GLU A 6 5.42 -11.69 15.99
C GLU A 6 4.96 -10.37 15.34
N CYS A 7 5.30 -10.16 14.06
CA CYS A 7 4.80 -9.03 13.28
C CYS A 7 3.30 -9.17 12.96
N LEU A 8 2.81 -10.38 12.63
CA LEU A 8 1.37 -10.65 12.51
C LEU A 8 0.65 -10.31 13.81
N LEU A 9 1.20 -10.69 14.97
CA LEU A 9 0.60 -10.41 16.28
C LEU A 9 0.49 -8.90 16.60
N GLN A 10 1.17 -8.01 15.87
CA GLN A 10 0.95 -6.56 16.00
C GLN A 10 -0.42 -6.10 15.47
N ASN A 11 -1.13 -6.97 14.75
CA ASN A 11 -2.42 -6.67 14.14
C ASN A 11 -3.63 -7.15 14.97
N LEU A 12 -3.39 -7.76 16.14
CA LEU A 12 -4.46 -8.22 17.02
C LEU A 12 -5.37 -7.07 17.46
N GLY A 13 -6.63 -7.41 17.70
CA GLY A 13 -7.67 -6.47 18.11
C GLY A 13 -8.89 -6.50 17.22
N GLU A 14 -9.90 -5.74 17.62
CA GLU A 14 -11.10 -5.50 16.81
C GLU A 14 -10.94 -4.20 16.01
N TRP A 15 -11.00 -4.34 14.69
CA TRP A 15 -10.86 -3.28 13.70
C TRP A 15 -12.22 -3.01 13.06
N GLN A 16 -12.75 -1.81 13.29
CA GLN A 16 -14.05 -1.36 12.77
C GLN A 16 -13.81 -0.37 11.64
N GLY A 17 -14.57 -0.50 10.55
CA GLY A 17 -14.30 0.28 9.34
C GLY A 17 -15.26 -0.02 8.21
N SER A 18 -14.80 0.18 6.98
CA SER A 18 -15.53 -0.21 5.77
C SER A 18 -14.59 -0.66 4.65
N PHE A 19 -15.13 -1.47 3.74
CA PHE A 19 -14.52 -1.86 2.48
C PHE A 19 -15.12 -0.99 1.37
N THR A 20 -14.35 -0.04 0.86
CA THR A 20 -14.78 0.90 -0.17
C THR A 20 -14.18 0.53 -1.51
N ARG A 21 -15.01 0.24 -2.50
CA ARG A 21 -14.59 -0.14 -3.85
C ARG A 21 -14.50 1.09 -4.74
N PHE A 22 -13.42 1.18 -5.50
CA PHE A 22 -13.20 2.21 -6.51
C PHE A 22 -12.98 1.61 -7.89
N SER A 23 -13.41 2.35 -8.91
CA SER A 23 -13.05 2.10 -10.30
C SER A 23 -11.54 2.34 -10.53
N PRO A 24 -10.97 1.89 -11.66
CA PRO A 24 -9.61 2.22 -12.05
C PRO A 24 -9.33 3.71 -12.24
N ASP A 25 -10.38 4.53 -12.34
CA ASP A 25 -10.31 5.99 -12.50
C ASP A 25 -10.58 6.73 -11.17
N GLY A 26 -10.71 6.00 -10.05
CA GLY A 26 -10.87 6.59 -8.72
C GLY A 26 -12.30 7.00 -8.35
N GLU A 27 -13.30 6.56 -9.12
CA GLU A 27 -14.72 6.74 -8.77
C GLU A 27 -15.13 5.74 -7.68
N GLN A 28 -15.75 6.21 -6.60
CA GLN A 28 -16.28 5.35 -5.56
C GLN A 28 -17.55 4.64 -6.03
N LEU A 29 -17.56 3.31 -5.99
CA LEU A 29 -18.65 2.47 -6.48
C LEU A 29 -19.54 1.92 -5.37
N GLU A 30 -18.94 1.51 -4.25
CA GLU A 30 -19.62 0.82 -3.16
C GLU A 30 -18.85 1.03 -1.86
N ASP A 31 -19.56 1.14 -0.74
CA ASP A 31 -18.97 1.14 0.60
C ASP A 31 -19.73 0.15 1.49
N THR A 32 -18.99 -0.81 2.06
CA THR A 32 -19.57 -1.88 2.88
C THR A 32 -18.96 -1.83 4.28
N PRO A 33 -19.71 -1.42 5.32
CA PRO A 33 -19.25 -1.44 6.69
C PRO A 33 -18.77 -2.84 7.12
N SER A 34 -17.78 -2.88 8.00
CA SER A 34 -17.15 -4.12 8.43
C SER A 34 -16.60 -4.07 9.85
N ILE A 35 -16.56 -5.24 10.49
CA ILE A 35 -15.84 -5.50 11.73
C ILE A 35 -14.90 -6.69 11.49
N LEU A 36 -13.61 -6.48 11.70
CA LEU A 36 -12.58 -7.51 11.62
C LEU A 36 -11.97 -7.71 13.00
N HIS A 37 -12.14 -8.90 13.57
CA HIS A 37 -11.52 -9.27 14.84
C HIS A 37 -10.35 -10.23 14.58
N LEU A 38 -9.17 -9.88 15.12
CA LEU A 38 -8.00 -10.73 15.14
C LEU A 38 -7.65 -11.06 16.59
N GLU A 39 -7.73 -12.33 16.96
CA GLU A 39 -7.38 -12.81 18.29
C GLU A 39 -6.34 -13.92 18.23
N ALA A 40 -5.43 -13.91 19.19
CA ALA A 40 -4.44 -14.95 19.36
C ALA A 40 -4.98 -15.97 20.37
N VAL A 41 -4.95 -17.25 20.00
CA VAL A 41 -5.42 -18.37 20.81
C VAL A 41 -4.30 -19.40 20.95
N LYS A 42 -4.47 -20.37 21.85
CA LYS A 42 -3.50 -21.45 22.11
C LYS A 42 -2.08 -20.89 22.38
N ASP A 43 -1.95 -20.02 23.38
CA ASP A 43 -0.69 -19.37 23.77
C ASP A 43 0.02 -18.65 22.61
N ASN A 44 -0.75 -17.88 21.82
CA ASN A 44 -0.30 -17.13 20.64
C ASN A 44 0.28 -17.99 19.50
N GLN A 45 0.01 -19.29 19.44
CA GLN A 45 0.42 -20.16 18.33
C GLN A 45 -0.58 -20.19 17.18
N THR A 46 -1.76 -19.62 17.39
CA THR A 46 -2.82 -19.58 16.39
C THR A 46 -3.47 -18.21 16.42
N VAL A 47 -3.76 -17.64 15.25
CA VAL A 47 -4.53 -16.41 15.11
C VAL A 47 -5.83 -16.71 14.40
N LEU A 48 -6.95 -16.34 15.03
CA LEU A 48 -8.28 -16.40 14.42
C LEU A 48 -8.64 -15.01 13.89
N LEU A 49 -9.00 -14.95 12.62
CA LEU A 49 -9.57 -13.77 11.96
C LEU A 49 -11.05 -14.02 11.74
N THR A 50 -11.90 -13.17 12.32
CA THR A 50 -13.33 -13.14 12.06
C THR A 50 -13.68 -11.83 11.37
N LEU A 51 -14.08 -11.89 10.10
CA LEU A 51 -14.50 -10.73 9.31
C LEU A 51 -16.01 -10.76 9.09
N ARG A 52 -16.70 -9.76 9.63
CA ARG A 52 -18.11 -9.48 9.36
C ARG A 52 -18.24 -8.27 8.46
N ARG A 53 -19.10 -8.35 7.44
CA ARG A 53 -19.42 -7.27 6.51
C ARG A 53 -20.92 -7.08 6.44
N PHE A 54 -21.35 -5.82 6.36
CA PHE A 54 -22.75 -5.40 6.43
C PHE A 54 -23.16 -4.68 5.13
N PRO A 55 -23.26 -5.40 3.99
CA PRO A 55 -23.65 -4.80 2.71
C PRO A 55 -25.09 -4.27 2.76
N LEU A 56 -25.33 -3.15 2.06
CA LEU A 56 -26.66 -2.56 2.00
C LEU A 56 -27.64 -3.49 1.27
N ASN A 57 -28.82 -3.69 1.85
CA ASN A 57 -29.91 -4.52 1.30
C ASN A 57 -29.53 -5.99 1.02
N GLN A 58 -28.49 -6.49 1.67
CA GLN A 58 -28.02 -7.87 1.56
C GLN A 58 -27.82 -8.43 2.99
N PRO A 59 -27.88 -9.75 3.18
CA PRO A 59 -27.58 -10.34 4.48
C PRO A 59 -26.13 -10.04 4.88
N GLU A 60 -25.89 -9.94 6.19
CA GLU A 60 -24.52 -9.89 6.69
C GLU A 60 -23.74 -11.11 6.25
N SER A 61 -22.45 -10.91 5.97
CA SER A 61 -21.54 -12.00 5.63
C SER A 61 -20.47 -12.12 6.70
N GLU A 62 -20.23 -13.34 7.16
CA GLU A 62 -19.18 -13.68 8.11
C GLU A 62 -18.20 -14.65 7.47
N GLN A 63 -16.91 -14.40 7.69
CA GLN A 63 -15.83 -15.27 7.27
C GLN A 63 -14.86 -15.45 8.44
N VAL A 64 -14.55 -16.71 8.75
CA VAL A 64 -13.54 -17.07 9.76
C VAL A 64 -12.34 -17.71 9.07
N LEU A 65 -11.14 -17.25 9.40
CA LEU A 65 -9.88 -17.83 8.94
C LEU A 65 -9.00 -18.15 10.15
N GLU A 66 -8.34 -19.30 10.12
CA GLU A 66 -7.35 -19.71 11.11
C GLU A 66 -5.96 -19.65 10.49
N PHE A 67 -5.03 -19.00 11.17
CA PHE A 67 -3.62 -18.96 10.83
C PHE A 67 -2.83 -19.69 11.90
N THR A 68 -1.94 -20.59 11.49
CA THR A 68 -0.94 -21.24 12.36
C THR A 68 0.49 -20.94 11.91
N ASP A 69 0.64 -20.28 10.76
CA ASP A 69 1.91 -19.80 10.21
C ASP A 69 1.62 -18.62 9.23
N VAL A 70 2.67 -17.94 8.76
CA VAL A 70 2.60 -16.88 7.74
C VAL A 70 2.83 -17.47 6.35
N GLU A 71 1.84 -17.32 5.46
CA GLU A 71 1.92 -17.78 4.07
C GLU A 71 3.04 -17.10 3.27
N GLN A 72 3.64 -17.78 2.29
CA GLN A 72 4.73 -17.23 1.45
C GLN A 72 4.34 -15.99 0.62
N ASN A 73 3.04 -15.79 0.39
CA ASN A 73 2.52 -14.64 -0.36
C ASN A 73 2.32 -13.40 0.52
N LEU A 74 2.46 -13.54 1.84
CA LEU A 74 2.22 -12.57 2.88
C LEU A 74 3.54 -12.22 3.58
N MET A 75 3.81 -10.94 3.75
CA MET A 75 5.02 -10.47 4.42
C MET A 75 4.71 -9.25 5.26
N PHE A 76 5.19 -9.27 6.50
CA PHE A 76 5.02 -8.22 7.50
C PHE A 76 6.31 -7.46 7.74
N CYS A 77 6.17 -6.14 7.93
CA CYS A 77 7.15 -5.27 8.56
C CYS A 77 7.03 -5.37 10.08
N GLU A 78 8.07 -4.96 10.81
CA GLU A 78 8.07 -5.00 12.28
C GLU A 78 6.94 -4.19 12.93
N THR A 79 6.44 -3.17 12.24
CA THR A 79 5.33 -2.32 12.68
C THR A 79 3.97 -3.05 12.68
N GLY A 80 3.87 -4.20 12.01
CA GLY A 80 2.60 -4.85 11.68
C GLY A 80 2.06 -4.48 10.30
N ALA A 81 2.65 -3.49 9.61
CA ALA A 81 2.34 -3.23 8.20
C ALA A 81 2.65 -4.47 7.37
N PHE A 82 1.87 -4.76 6.33
CA PHE A 82 2.06 -5.99 5.55
C PHE A 82 1.62 -5.86 4.10
N SER A 83 2.09 -6.78 3.27
CA SER A 83 1.52 -6.99 1.94
C SER A 83 1.26 -8.47 1.70
N ARG A 84 0.10 -8.77 1.13
CA ARG A 84 -0.30 -10.09 0.64
C ARG A 84 -0.60 -10.00 -0.85
N GLY A 85 -0.21 -10.96 -1.67
CA GLY A 85 -0.61 -10.93 -3.08
C GLY A 85 0.08 -11.95 -3.95
N SER A 86 -0.17 -11.89 -5.25
CA SER A 86 0.44 -12.80 -6.22
C SER A 86 1.97 -12.84 -6.05
N THR A 87 2.54 -14.02 -5.90
CA THR A 87 4.00 -14.23 -5.82
C THR A 87 4.65 -14.31 -7.20
N GLN A 88 3.83 -14.52 -8.22
CA GLN A 88 4.24 -14.62 -9.62
C GLN A 88 3.14 -14.00 -10.48
N TRP A 89 3.53 -13.11 -11.40
CA TRP A 89 2.70 -12.70 -12.51
C TRP A 89 2.72 -13.80 -13.58
N ILE A 90 1.53 -14.17 -14.06
CA ILE A 90 1.33 -15.24 -15.05
C ILE A 90 0.36 -14.72 -16.11
N PRO A 91 0.62 -14.93 -17.41
CA PRO A 91 -0.33 -14.59 -18.48
C PRO A 91 -1.73 -15.13 -18.21
N PHE A 92 -2.76 -14.32 -18.48
CA PHE A 92 -4.19 -14.67 -18.34
C PHE A 92 -4.67 -15.10 -16.93
N SER A 93 -3.83 -15.01 -15.91
CA SER A 93 -4.19 -15.27 -14.52
C SER A 93 -4.57 -13.99 -13.78
N GLN A 94 -5.38 -14.12 -12.73
CA GLN A 94 -5.65 -12.99 -11.83
C GLN A 94 -4.36 -12.55 -11.14
N PHE A 95 -4.14 -11.24 -11.13
CA PHE A 95 -3.00 -10.61 -10.48
C PHE A 95 -3.51 -9.55 -9.51
N TRP A 96 -3.06 -9.61 -8.27
CA TRP A 96 -3.51 -8.68 -7.24
C TRP A 96 -2.48 -8.56 -6.11
N ALA A 97 -2.57 -7.46 -5.37
CA ALA A 97 -1.88 -7.31 -4.10
C ALA A 97 -2.72 -6.45 -3.15
N GLU A 98 -2.73 -6.86 -1.90
CA GLU A 98 -3.17 -6.11 -0.75
C GLU A 98 -1.96 -5.53 -0.02
N PHE A 99 -2.13 -4.31 0.46
CA PHE A 99 -1.18 -3.59 1.29
C PHE A 99 -1.90 -3.13 2.53
N ALA A 100 -1.24 -3.15 3.67
CA ALA A 100 -1.74 -2.64 4.93
C ALA A 100 -0.67 -1.79 5.59
N LEU A 101 -0.99 -0.52 5.79
CA LEU A 101 -0.22 0.41 6.61
C LEU A 101 -0.92 0.55 7.96
N ILE A 102 -0.13 0.69 9.02
CA ILE A 102 -0.61 0.80 10.41
C ILE A 102 0.07 1.99 11.08
N GLU A 103 -0.74 2.83 11.73
CA GLU A 103 -0.27 3.94 12.54
C GLU A 103 -1.19 4.15 13.74
N GLY A 104 -0.67 3.88 14.93
CA GLY A 104 -1.43 3.92 16.18
C GLY A 104 -2.70 3.06 16.09
N ASN A 105 -3.84 3.68 16.37
CA ASN A 105 -5.14 3.00 16.42
C ASN A 105 -5.85 2.93 15.06
N ARG A 106 -5.13 3.14 13.95
CA ARG A 106 -5.67 3.15 12.59
C ARG A 106 -4.85 2.27 11.68
N ARG A 107 -5.55 1.62 10.74
CA ARG A 107 -4.93 0.97 9.60
C ARG A 107 -5.61 1.42 8.32
N LEU A 108 -4.79 1.52 7.29
CA LEU A 108 -5.22 1.75 5.94
C LEU A 108 -4.78 0.55 5.11
N ARG A 109 -5.73 -0.22 4.60
CA ARG A 109 -5.45 -1.30 3.66
C ARG A 109 -5.94 -0.94 2.28
N LEU A 110 -5.22 -1.35 1.24
CA LEU A 110 -5.62 -1.10 -0.14
C LEU A 110 -5.32 -2.33 -0.97
N VAL A 111 -6.32 -2.82 -1.68
CA VAL A 111 -6.21 -3.92 -2.63
C VAL A 111 -6.17 -3.35 -4.04
N GLN A 112 -5.13 -3.69 -4.81
CA GLN A 112 -5.02 -3.44 -6.24
C GLN A 112 -5.31 -4.74 -6.98
N MET A 113 -6.34 -4.75 -7.84
CA MET A 113 -6.75 -5.95 -8.59
C MET A 113 -6.70 -5.71 -10.10
N PHE A 114 -6.03 -6.61 -10.82
CA PHE A 114 -5.86 -6.56 -12.26
C PHE A 114 -6.71 -7.63 -12.95
N ASN A 115 -7.23 -7.29 -14.14
CA ASN A 115 -7.99 -8.23 -14.96
C ASN A 115 -7.06 -9.21 -15.72
N GLN A 116 -7.64 -10.11 -16.52
CA GLN A 116 -6.86 -11.08 -17.31
C GLN A 116 -6.05 -10.44 -18.45
N ALA A 117 -6.35 -9.19 -18.81
CA ALA A 117 -5.55 -8.35 -19.70
C ALA A 117 -4.48 -7.55 -18.94
N HIS A 118 -4.30 -7.83 -17.64
CA HIS A 118 -3.31 -7.21 -16.76
C HIS A 118 -3.44 -5.70 -16.60
N GLN A 119 -4.64 -5.17 -16.81
CA GLN A 119 -4.99 -3.78 -16.56
C GLN A 119 -5.63 -3.66 -15.19
N LEU A 120 -5.40 -2.52 -14.52
CA LEU A 120 -6.07 -2.23 -13.25
C LEU A 120 -7.59 -2.30 -13.48
N SER A 121 -8.26 -3.11 -12.67
CA SER A 121 -9.70 -3.37 -12.81
C SER A 121 -10.52 -2.87 -11.64
N ARG A 122 -9.91 -2.80 -10.46
CA ARG A 122 -10.57 -2.41 -9.21
C ARG A 122 -9.57 -2.07 -8.15
N LEU A 123 -9.95 -1.12 -7.31
CA LEU A 123 -9.30 -0.87 -6.02
C LEU A 123 -10.31 -1.13 -4.89
N THR A 124 -9.84 -1.65 -3.76
CA THR A 124 -10.63 -1.72 -2.53
C THR A 124 -9.84 -1.08 -1.40
N LEU A 125 -10.24 0.12 -1.00
CA LEU A 125 -9.69 0.84 0.15
C LEU A 125 -10.43 0.40 1.41
N ILE A 126 -9.70 -0.02 2.43
CA ILE A 126 -10.25 -0.54 3.68
C ILE A 126 -9.70 0.32 4.80
N ARG A 127 -10.57 1.14 5.39
CA ARG A 127 -10.22 2.15 6.39
C ARG A 127 -10.72 1.66 7.73
N GLU A 128 -9.78 1.34 8.62
CA GLU A 128 -10.10 0.68 9.89
C GLU A 128 -9.56 1.48 11.07
N LYS A 129 -10.31 1.47 12.17
CA LYS A 129 -9.89 1.95 13.49
C LYS A 129 -10.09 0.88 14.54
N LEU A 130 -9.27 0.90 15.59
CA LEU A 130 -9.49 0.02 16.74
C LEU A 130 -10.82 0.34 17.44
N ALA A 131 -11.54 -0.69 17.84
CA ALA A 131 -12.75 -0.57 18.64
C ALA A 131 -12.48 0.24 19.93
N GLY A 132 -13.42 1.09 20.32
CA GLY A 132 -13.29 1.98 21.47
C GLY A 132 -12.38 3.20 21.25
N THR A 133 -11.96 3.47 20.01
CA THR A 133 -11.17 4.67 19.67
C THR A 133 -11.90 5.61 18.71
N ASP A 134 -11.61 6.91 18.83
CA ASP A 134 -12.23 7.98 18.03
C ASP A 134 -11.24 8.68 17.09
N VAL A 135 -10.22 7.96 16.62
CA VAL A 135 -9.22 8.53 15.71
C VAL A 135 -9.85 8.77 14.32
N PRO A 136 -9.99 10.04 13.88
CA PRO A 136 -10.76 10.39 12.68
C PRO A 136 -10.02 10.04 11.38
N GLU A 137 -10.75 9.78 10.30
CA GLU A 137 -10.18 9.70 8.95
C GLU A 137 -9.43 10.98 8.57
N ARG A 138 -8.45 10.83 7.68
CA ARG A 138 -7.71 11.94 7.11
C ARG A 138 -8.49 12.55 5.94
N PRO A 139 -8.24 13.82 5.60
CA PRO A 139 -8.77 14.39 4.37
C PRO A 139 -8.41 13.53 3.15
N ALA A 140 -9.25 13.58 2.11
CA ALA A 140 -8.89 12.99 0.82
C ALA A 140 -7.56 13.56 0.32
N LEU A 141 -6.74 12.70 -0.26
CA LEU A 141 -5.43 13.11 -0.74
C LEU A 141 -5.56 14.00 -1.98
N THR A 142 -4.78 15.06 -2.00
CA THR A 142 -4.63 15.98 -3.13
C THR A 142 -3.15 16.06 -3.50
N TRP A 143 -2.83 16.38 -4.75
CA TRP A 143 -1.42 16.43 -5.17
C TRP A 143 -0.69 17.61 -4.53
N GLU A 144 -1.42 18.69 -4.22
CA GLU A 144 -0.93 19.88 -3.53
C GLU A 144 -0.38 19.54 -2.14
N GLN A 145 -1.03 18.61 -1.42
CA GLN A 145 -0.57 18.15 -0.10
C GLN A 145 0.79 17.44 -0.15
N LEU A 146 1.17 16.89 -1.31
CA LEU A 146 2.43 16.18 -1.50
C LEU A 146 3.59 17.09 -1.93
N LEU A 147 3.31 18.34 -2.32
CA LEU A 147 4.34 19.28 -2.75
C LEU A 147 5.37 19.55 -1.65
N GLY A 148 6.62 19.74 -2.08
CA GLY A 148 7.74 20.05 -1.20
C GLY A 148 8.79 18.96 -1.21
N GLU A 149 9.54 18.89 -0.11
CA GLU A 149 10.63 17.94 0.09
C GLU A 149 10.28 17.03 1.26
N TRP A 150 10.55 15.75 1.07
CA TRP A 150 10.32 14.69 2.05
C TRP A 150 11.63 13.95 2.26
N GLN A 151 11.95 13.66 3.51
CA GLN A 151 13.12 12.88 3.88
C GLN A 151 12.69 11.73 4.78
N GLY A 152 13.26 10.56 4.56
CA GLY A 152 12.82 9.37 5.28
C GLY A 152 13.82 8.24 5.29
N GLU A 153 13.38 7.13 5.84
CA GLU A 153 14.08 5.85 5.85
C GLU A 153 13.20 4.79 5.19
N ALA A 154 13.84 3.89 4.46
CA ALA A 154 13.23 2.73 3.84
C ALA A 154 13.89 1.46 4.35
N ILE A 155 13.07 0.44 4.61
CA ILE A 155 13.50 -0.91 4.99
C ILE A 155 12.96 -1.88 3.95
N THR A 156 13.85 -2.59 3.27
CA THR A 156 13.52 -3.62 2.27
C THR A 156 13.72 -5.01 2.85
N MET A 157 12.68 -5.82 2.78
CA MET A 157 12.65 -7.21 3.21
C MET A 157 12.46 -8.14 2.00
N TYR A 158 12.88 -9.38 2.15
CA TYR A 158 12.95 -10.33 1.04
C TYR A 158 12.21 -11.65 1.37
N PRO A 159 11.57 -12.29 0.36
CA PRO A 159 10.82 -13.54 0.58
C PRO A 159 11.67 -14.72 1.04
N ASP A 160 12.98 -14.67 0.80
CA ASP A 160 13.93 -15.70 1.23
C ASP A 160 14.52 -15.45 2.63
N LEU A 161 13.97 -14.45 3.35
CA LEU A 161 14.31 -14.14 4.74
C LEU A 161 15.78 -13.76 4.97
N ARG A 162 16.51 -13.35 3.92
CA ARG A 162 17.81 -12.69 4.11
C ARG A 162 17.64 -11.40 4.92
N SER A 163 18.74 -10.93 5.52
CA SER A 163 18.76 -9.70 6.31
C SER A 163 18.15 -8.52 5.53
N PRO A 164 17.27 -7.73 6.17
CA PRO A 164 16.72 -6.52 5.55
C PRO A 164 17.80 -5.49 5.23
N GLU A 165 17.55 -4.68 4.20
CA GLU A 165 18.37 -3.53 3.85
C GLU A 165 17.68 -2.23 4.28
N THR A 166 18.41 -1.36 4.99
CA THR A 166 17.93 -0.05 5.43
C THR A 166 18.68 1.06 4.71
N TYR A 167 17.96 2.06 4.22
CA TYR A 167 18.54 3.21 3.53
C TYR A 167 17.71 4.48 3.65
N SER A 168 18.37 5.63 3.51
CA SER A 168 17.69 6.91 3.45
C SER A 168 16.98 7.12 2.11
N THR A 169 15.90 7.90 2.15
CA THR A 169 15.16 8.36 0.98
C THR A 169 15.00 9.87 1.03
N HIS A 170 15.01 10.50 -0.14
CA HIS A 170 14.68 11.92 -0.30
C HIS A 170 13.80 12.08 -1.53
N LEU A 171 12.63 12.67 -1.36
CA LEU A 171 11.64 12.89 -2.40
C LEU A 171 11.38 14.38 -2.51
N LYS A 172 11.53 14.93 -3.71
CA LYS A 172 11.17 16.30 -4.05
C LYS A 172 10.06 16.30 -5.09
N LEU A 173 8.95 16.96 -4.76
CA LEU A 173 7.80 17.13 -5.63
C LEU A 173 7.56 18.63 -5.85
N GLN A 174 7.55 19.03 -7.12
CA GLN A 174 7.37 20.42 -7.52
C GLN A 174 6.36 20.51 -8.65
N GLN A 175 5.51 21.52 -8.59
CA GLN A 175 4.68 21.89 -9.73
C GLN A 175 5.55 22.57 -10.79
N GLN A 176 5.57 22.01 -11.99
CA GLN A 176 6.26 22.59 -13.14
C GLN A 176 5.37 23.61 -13.83
N ASP A 177 4.10 23.27 -14.02
CA ASP A 177 3.06 24.13 -14.58
C ASP A 177 1.68 23.68 -14.06
N HIS A 178 0.60 24.29 -14.57
CA HIS A 178 -0.77 24.00 -14.13
C HIS A 178 -1.17 22.53 -14.27
N ASN A 179 -0.55 21.77 -15.17
CA ASN A 179 -0.93 20.41 -15.51
C ASN A 179 0.19 19.38 -15.25
N HIS A 180 1.35 19.79 -14.73
CA HIS A 180 2.49 18.88 -14.57
C HIS A 180 3.17 19.00 -13.21
N LEU A 181 3.53 17.85 -12.67
CA LEU A 181 4.39 17.68 -11.50
C LEU A 181 5.72 17.06 -11.91
N VAL A 182 6.81 17.59 -11.37
CA VAL A 182 8.13 16.98 -11.45
C VAL A 182 8.44 16.32 -10.11
N GLN A 183 8.84 15.05 -10.20
CA GLN A 183 9.28 14.24 -9.10
C GLN A 183 10.76 13.95 -9.23
N GLN A 184 11.51 14.12 -8.14
CA GLN A 184 12.86 13.63 -7.99
C GLN A 184 12.95 12.76 -6.73
N LEU A 185 13.18 11.46 -6.90
CA LEU A 185 13.27 10.49 -5.82
C LEU A 185 14.70 9.93 -5.74
N THR A 186 15.37 10.13 -4.62
CA THR A 186 16.69 9.60 -4.31
C THR A 186 16.59 8.51 -3.25
N PHE A 187 17.21 7.36 -3.48
CA PHE A 187 17.19 6.20 -2.56
C PHE A 187 18.39 5.28 -2.77
N GLY A 188 18.67 4.42 -1.78
CA GLY A 188 19.77 3.45 -1.78
C GLY A 188 20.87 3.79 -0.78
N THR A 189 21.90 2.95 -0.70
CA THR A 189 23.06 3.15 0.21
C THR A 189 24.38 3.20 -0.55
N GLY A 190 25.31 4.03 -0.08
CA GLY A 190 26.69 4.06 -0.59
C GLY A 190 26.77 4.24 -2.11
N THR A 191 27.44 3.31 -2.79
CA THR A 191 27.59 3.34 -4.27
C THR A 191 26.33 2.93 -5.03
N SER A 192 25.30 2.44 -4.34
CA SER A 192 24.01 2.04 -4.95
C SER A 192 22.96 3.15 -4.94
N VAL A 193 23.29 4.33 -4.39
CA VAL A 193 22.38 5.50 -4.41
C VAL A 193 22.00 5.85 -5.84
N ARG A 194 20.70 6.02 -6.06
CA ARG A 194 20.13 6.39 -7.35
C ARG A 194 19.15 7.52 -7.17
N THR A 195 19.10 8.40 -8.15
CA THR A 195 18.09 9.44 -8.27
C THR A 195 17.28 9.18 -9.53
N LEU A 196 15.97 9.09 -9.36
CA LEU A 196 15.01 9.01 -10.45
C LEU A 196 14.32 10.36 -10.58
N THR A 197 14.32 10.92 -11.79
CA THR A 197 13.55 12.11 -12.12
C THR A 197 12.45 11.72 -13.10
N SER A 198 11.22 12.08 -12.81
CA SER A 198 10.06 11.80 -13.66
C SER A 198 9.07 12.96 -13.65
N THR A 199 8.30 13.08 -14.73
CA THR A 199 7.24 14.08 -14.85
C THR A 199 5.90 13.36 -14.89
N ALA A 200 4.93 13.84 -14.12
CA ALA A 200 3.55 13.38 -14.16
C ALA A 200 2.65 14.46 -14.76
N ARG A 201 1.71 14.04 -15.61
CA ARG A 201 0.55 14.85 -15.98
C ARG A 201 -0.51 14.72 -14.90
N ILE A 202 -1.07 15.84 -14.46
CA ILE A 202 -2.16 15.93 -13.50
C ILE A 202 -3.48 15.76 -14.26
N ASP A 203 -4.34 14.88 -13.77
CA ASP A 203 -5.67 14.61 -14.32
C ASP A 203 -6.66 14.39 -13.16
N GLY A 204 -7.15 15.50 -12.60
CA GLY A 204 -7.98 15.47 -11.39
C GLY A 204 -7.26 14.79 -10.22
N SER A 205 -7.77 13.64 -9.78
CA SER A 205 -7.20 12.81 -8.71
C SER A 205 -6.20 11.76 -9.20
N ILE A 206 -5.80 11.78 -10.47
CA ILE A 206 -4.85 10.83 -11.06
C ILE A 206 -3.60 11.56 -11.56
N LEU A 207 -2.44 11.03 -11.21
CA LEU A 207 -1.15 11.48 -11.75
C LEU A 207 -0.63 10.43 -12.74
N HIS A 208 -0.45 10.81 -14.00
CA HIS A 208 0.01 9.92 -15.07
C HIS A 208 1.49 10.11 -15.36
N PHE A 209 2.28 9.05 -15.19
CA PHE A 209 3.68 9.01 -15.56
C PHE A 209 3.84 8.20 -16.86
N ASP A 210 3.63 8.87 -17.99
CA ASP A 210 3.58 8.23 -19.31
C ASP A 210 4.97 8.14 -20.00
N GLN A 211 6.00 8.77 -19.42
CA GLN A 211 7.34 8.89 -20.02
C GLN A 211 8.25 7.67 -19.78
N THR A 212 7.69 6.52 -19.40
CA THR A 212 8.44 5.28 -19.12
C THR A 212 7.99 4.16 -20.06
N SER A 213 8.80 3.10 -20.20
CA SER A 213 8.41 1.93 -20.99
C SER A 213 7.22 1.16 -20.40
N LEU A 214 6.93 1.37 -19.12
CA LEU A 214 5.78 0.84 -18.42
C LEU A 214 5.04 1.99 -17.72
N PRO A 215 4.10 2.66 -18.41
CA PRO A 215 3.36 3.79 -17.85
C PRO A 215 2.69 3.42 -16.53
N VAL A 216 2.89 4.28 -15.53
CA VAL A 216 2.29 4.13 -14.20
C VAL A 216 1.31 5.25 -13.92
N GLN A 217 0.35 4.97 -13.05
CA GLN A 217 -0.61 5.94 -12.56
C GLN A 217 -0.62 5.96 -11.03
N VAL A 218 -0.77 7.15 -10.46
CA VAL A 218 -0.99 7.35 -9.03
C VAL A 218 -2.38 7.90 -8.83
N LEU A 219 -3.28 7.11 -8.26
CA LEU A 219 -4.59 7.60 -7.82
C LEU A 219 -4.49 8.17 -6.41
N LEU A 220 -5.08 9.33 -6.22
CA LEU A 220 -5.23 10.01 -4.94
C LEU A 220 -6.62 9.69 -4.39
N LEU A 221 -6.67 9.11 -3.19
CA LEU A 221 -7.85 8.47 -2.62
C LEU A 221 -8.25 9.12 -1.28
N PRO A 222 -9.46 8.82 -0.76
CA PRO A 222 -9.85 9.21 0.60
C PRO A 222 -8.85 8.77 1.68
N ASP A 223 -8.95 9.38 2.87
CA ASP A 223 -8.14 9.02 4.03
C ASP A 223 -6.61 9.18 3.81
N GLY A 224 -6.21 10.15 2.98
CA GLY A 224 -4.81 10.42 2.67
C GLY A 224 -4.11 9.31 1.87
N ALA A 225 -4.86 8.36 1.29
CA ALA A 225 -4.30 7.24 0.56
C ALA A 225 -3.86 7.61 -0.86
N SER A 226 -2.84 6.89 -1.35
CA SER A 226 -2.47 6.87 -2.76
C SER A 226 -2.26 5.44 -3.26
N SER A 227 -2.69 5.15 -4.48
CA SER A 227 -2.43 3.88 -5.18
C SER A 227 -1.50 4.13 -6.35
N ASN A 228 -0.26 3.65 -6.32
CA ASN A 228 0.68 3.68 -7.43
C ASN A 228 0.79 2.29 -8.07
N CYS A 229 0.48 2.18 -9.36
CA CYS A 229 0.66 0.94 -10.09
C CYS A 229 0.81 1.17 -11.60
N PRO A 230 1.34 0.19 -12.36
CA PRO A 230 1.27 0.20 -13.81
C PRO A 230 -0.17 0.29 -14.30
N ARG A 231 -0.40 1.00 -15.41
CA ARG A 231 -1.71 0.98 -16.09
C ARG A 231 -2.02 -0.41 -16.65
N GLU A 232 -0.97 -1.08 -17.09
CA GLU A 232 -0.97 -2.45 -17.59
C GLU A 232 0.34 -3.12 -17.14
N VAL A 233 0.28 -4.31 -16.53
CA VAL A 233 1.48 -5.10 -16.21
C VAL A 233 1.92 -5.86 -17.46
N LYS A 234 3.15 -5.62 -17.91
CA LYS A 234 3.71 -6.22 -19.13
C LYS A 234 4.87 -7.17 -18.81
N PRO A 235 4.98 -8.32 -19.52
CA PRO A 235 6.13 -9.19 -19.40
C PRO A 235 7.44 -8.49 -19.77
N GLY A 236 8.55 -8.97 -19.20
CA GLY A 236 9.90 -8.46 -19.48
C GLY A 236 10.24 -7.14 -18.78
N HIS A 237 9.33 -6.59 -17.98
CA HIS A 237 9.52 -5.34 -17.26
C HIS A 237 9.54 -5.58 -15.76
N ARG A 238 10.51 -4.95 -15.07
CA ARG A 238 10.42 -4.82 -13.63
C ARG A 238 9.34 -3.80 -13.30
N PHE A 239 8.57 -4.07 -12.27
CA PHE A 239 7.51 -3.15 -11.85
C PHE A 239 7.31 -3.23 -10.35
N VAL A 240 6.61 -2.23 -9.82
CA VAL A 240 6.21 -2.17 -8.42
C VAL A 240 4.71 -1.95 -8.35
N LEU A 241 4.12 -2.48 -7.29
CA LEU A 241 2.80 -2.09 -6.80
C LEU A 241 3.03 -1.36 -5.49
N GLU A 242 2.47 -0.17 -5.32
CA GLU A 242 2.76 0.70 -4.19
C GLU A 242 1.49 1.36 -3.64
N VAL A 243 1.44 1.46 -2.32
CA VAL A 243 0.41 2.17 -1.57
C VAL A 243 1.08 3.19 -0.67
N GLY A 244 0.55 4.41 -0.65
CA GLY A 244 1.00 5.48 0.23
C GLY A 244 -0.12 5.92 1.16
N TRP A 245 0.24 6.44 2.33
CA TRP A 245 -0.68 7.03 3.29
C TRP A 245 -0.07 8.27 3.92
N LEU A 246 -0.67 9.43 3.63
CA LEU A 246 -0.40 10.69 4.31
C LEU A 246 -1.20 10.73 5.62
N TYR A 247 -0.64 10.13 6.67
CA TYR A 247 -1.33 9.94 7.95
C TYR A 247 -1.21 11.14 8.89
N GLN A 248 -0.35 12.11 8.58
CA GLN A 248 -0.34 13.47 9.12
C GLN A 248 0.08 14.42 7.99
N PRO A 249 -0.19 15.74 8.08
CA PRO A 249 0.18 16.68 7.03
C PRO A 249 1.66 16.63 6.63
N ASP A 250 2.55 16.32 7.58
CA ASP A 250 4.00 16.25 7.43
C ASP A 250 4.57 14.84 7.60
N HIS A 251 3.74 13.79 7.74
CA HIS A 251 4.22 12.41 7.84
C HIS A 251 3.50 11.47 6.88
N ARG A 252 4.28 10.66 6.18
CA ARG A 252 3.80 9.74 5.16
C ARG A 252 4.47 8.38 5.29
N GLN A 253 3.72 7.32 5.04
CA GLN A 253 4.26 5.97 4.83
C GLN A 253 3.98 5.50 3.42
N ARG A 254 4.86 4.64 2.89
CA ARG A 254 4.67 3.96 1.60
C ARG A 254 5.05 2.50 1.75
N LEU A 255 4.27 1.61 1.15
CA LEU A 255 4.55 0.18 1.11
C LEU A 255 4.61 -0.27 -0.34
N ILE A 256 5.75 -0.84 -0.72
CA ILE A 256 6.12 -1.09 -2.12
C ILE A 256 6.41 -2.58 -2.28
N ARG A 257 5.59 -3.26 -3.08
CA ARG A 257 5.78 -4.66 -3.45
C ARG A 257 6.45 -4.72 -4.82
N SER A 258 7.67 -5.23 -4.86
CA SER A 258 8.51 -5.24 -6.07
C SER A 258 8.47 -6.57 -6.81
N TYR A 259 8.44 -6.50 -8.13
CA TYR A 259 8.45 -7.65 -9.03
C TYR A 259 9.60 -7.58 -10.03
N SER A 260 10.20 -8.74 -10.33
CA SER A 260 11.24 -8.86 -11.34
C SER A 260 10.68 -8.71 -12.76
N ASP A 261 11.58 -8.64 -13.75
CA ASP A 261 11.27 -8.70 -15.19
C ASP A 261 10.58 -10.01 -15.62
N LYS A 262 10.75 -11.07 -14.83
CA LYS A 262 10.03 -12.34 -14.95
C LYS A 262 8.71 -12.35 -14.18
N GLY A 263 8.30 -11.24 -13.57
CA GLY A 263 7.07 -11.14 -12.81
C GLY A 263 7.09 -11.84 -11.45
N LYS A 264 8.26 -12.22 -10.93
CA LYS A 264 8.39 -12.86 -9.61
C LYS A 264 8.41 -11.79 -8.53
N PHE A 265 7.68 -11.98 -7.43
CA PHE A 265 7.79 -11.15 -6.22
C PHE A 265 9.21 -11.25 -5.65
N VAL A 266 9.89 -10.11 -5.50
CA VAL A 266 11.31 -10.06 -5.08
C VAL A 266 11.54 -9.40 -3.73
N SER A 267 10.73 -8.41 -3.34
CA SER A 267 10.92 -7.69 -2.09
C SER A 267 9.71 -6.84 -1.69
N LEU A 268 9.60 -6.56 -0.41
CA LEU A 268 8.67 -5.61 0.18
C LEU A 268 9.46 -4.49 0.85
N THR A 269 9.19 -3.23 0.48
CA THR A 269 9.84 -2.06 1.06
C THR A 269 8.83 -1.19 1.79
N LEU A 270 9.05 -0.94 3.07
CA LEU A 270 8.34 0.08 3.84
C LEU A 270 9.19 1.35 3.88
N VAL A 271 8.60 2.47 3.47
CA VAL A 271 9.20 3.81 3.58
C VAL A 271 8.41 4.61 4.60
N LYS A 272 9.11 5.30 5.50
CA LYS A 272 8.54 6.32 6.37
C LYS A 272 9.27 7.63 6.10
N GLU A 273 8.52 8.66 5.76
CA GLU A 273 9.07 9.96 5.33
C GLU A 273 8.34 11.12 5.99
N GLU A 274 9.11 12.14 6.34
CA GLU A 274 8.66 13.37 6.97
C GLU A 274 8.93 14.55 6.02
N ARG A 275 8.04 15.54 6.04
CA ARG A 275 8.20 16.75 5.23
C ARG A 275 9.30 17.62 5.83
N VAL A 276 10.27 17.98 5.00
CA VAL A 276 11.36 18.90 5.37
C VAL A 276 10.75 20.29 5.60
N ARG A 277 10.85 20.78 6.84
CA ARG A 277 10.44 22.15 7.17
C ARG A 277 11.46 23.12 6.58
N LYS A 278 10.98 24.10 5.80
CA LYS A 278 11.80 25.25 5.42
C LYS A 278 11.88 26.19 6.64
N PHE A 279 13.09 26.45 7.10
CA PHE A 279 13.37 27.51 8.07
C PHE A 279 13.25 28.89 7.40
#